data_AF-A0A2T5JWS5-F1
#
_entry.id   AF-A0A2T5JWS5-F1
#
_cell.length_a   1.000
_cell.length_b   1.000
_cell.length_c   1.000
_cell.angle_alpha   90.00
_cell.angle_beta   90.00
_cell.angle_gamma   90.00
#
_symmetry.space_group_name_H-M   'P 1'
#
loop_
_entity.id
_entity.type
_entity.pdbx_description
1 polymer ?
#
loop_
_entity_poly.entity_id
_entity_poly.type
_entity_poly.pdbx_seq_one_letter_code
_entity_poly.pdbx_strand_id
1 'polypeptide(L)'
;MSSPSFAGRLFQTLFFEAVALALAIPLYSLALDVSARAALTVVLPVAAVAFLWSGLHRLLFDWFDWHLTRRPDTMRPAGTWIVRSLSGAATSLMLTFPMLIWLGAQPPREAMLTALALAGLHWALGLPAQLVRERRRAAAPGTLMC
;
A
#
# COMPACT_ATOMS: atom_id res chain seq x y z
N MET A 1 16.22 20.16 -9.81
CA MET A 1 15.13 19.86 -8.86
C MET A 1 15.74 19.09 -7.70
N SER A 2 15.75 19.64 -6.49
CA SER A 2 16.24 18.94 -5.30
C SER A 2 15.41 17.68 -5.07
N SER A 3 16.04 16.52 -5.14
CA SER A 3 15.43 15.26 -4.70
C SER A 3 14.93 15.44 -3.26
N PRO A 4 13.68 15.09 -2.95
CA PRO A 4 13.14 15.28 -1.60
C PRO A 4 14.07 14.58 -0.60
N SER A 5 14.39 15.26 0.50
CA SER A 5 15.24 14.69 1.55
C SER A 5 14.61 13.39 2.07
N PHE A 6 15.44 12.50 2.63
CA PHE A 6 14.96 11.26 3.25
C PHE A 6 13.85 11.55 4.27
N ALA A 7 14.03 12.60 5.09
CA ALA A 7 13.03 13.08 6.04
C ALA A 7 11.71 13.50 5.35
N GLY A 8 11.78 14.21 4.22
CA GLY A 8 10.59 14.60 3.46
C GLY A 8 9.80 13.40 2.92
N ARG A 9 10.50 12.36 2.45
CA ARG A 9 9.87 11.10 2.00
C ARG A 9 9.23 10.36 3.17
N LEU A 10 9.92 10.27 4.31
CA LEU A 10 9.40 9.63 5.51
C LEU A 10 8.14 10.34 6.01
N PHE A 11 8.17 11.68 6.10
CA PHE A 11 7.02 12.47 6.53
C PHE A 11 5.83 12.28 5.59
N GLN A 12 6.05 12.33 4.27
CA GLN A 12 5.00 12.10 3.29
C GLN A 12 4.36 10.71 3.47
N THR A 13 5.19 9.68 3.63
CA THR A 13 4.72 8.31 3.86
C THR A 13 3.92 8.19 5.16
N LEU A 14 4.41 8.75 6.26
CA LEU A 14 3.70 8.75 7.53
C LEU A 14 2.37 9.51 7.46
N PHE A 15 2.34 10.62 6.73
CA PHE A 15 1.13 11.42 6.54
C PHE A 15 0.05 10.64 5.78
N PHE A 16 0.41 9.99 4.66
CA PHE A 16 -0.53 9.16 3.91
C PHE A 16 -1.11 8.04 4.77
N GLU A 17 -0.28 7.40 5.59
CA GLU A 17 -0.74 6.29 6.41
C GLU A 17 -1.56 6.74 7.62
N ALA A 18 -1.23 7.90 8.19
CA ALA A 18 -2.06 8.53 9.21
C ALA A 18 -3.45 8.88 8.66
N VAL A 19 -3.53 9.41 7.44
CA VAL A 19 -4.81 9.69 6.76
C VAL A 19 -5.58 8.40 6.47
N ALA A 20 -4.91 7.36 5.96
CA ALA A 20 -5.53 6.05 5.71
C ALA A 20 -6.12 5.47 7.01
N LEU A 21 -5.37 5.54 8.11
CA LEU A 21 -5.81 5.07 9.42
C LEU A 21 -6.97 5.90 9.98
N ALA A 22 -6.90 7.23 9.86
CA ALA A 22 -7.95 8.14 10.30
C ALA A 22 -9.28 7.93 9.55
N LEU A 23 -9.24 7.43 8.31
CA LEU A 23 -10.42 7.02 7.55
C LEU A 23 -10.85 5.58 7.89
N ALA A 24 -9.92 4.66 8.07
CA ALA A 24 -10.20 3.25 8.32
C ALA A 24 -10.93 3.01 9.64
N ILE A 25 -10.53 3.69 10.73
CA ILE A 25 -11.13 3.52 12.06
C ILE A 25 -12.63 3.85 12.09
N PRO A 26 -13.09 5.04 11.66
CA PRO A 26 -14.52 5.36 11.67
C PRO A 26 -15.32 4.47 10.70
N LEU A 27 -14.76 4.14 9.54
CA LEU A 27 -15.42 3.23 8.59
C LEU A 27 -15.60 1.83 9.18
N TYR A 28 -14.59 1.30 9.87
CA TYR A 28 -14.66 0.01 10.56
C TYR A 28 -15.67 0.04 11.71
N SER A 29 -15.63 1.10 12.52
CA SER A 29 -16.55 1.32 13.64
C SER A 29 -18.01 1.36 13.17
N LEU A 30 -18.31 2.09 12.09
CA LEU A 30 -19.64 2.18 11.50
C LEU A 30 -20.09 0.87 10.84
N ALA A 31 -19.19 0.18 10.15
CA ALA A 31 -19.54 -1.05 9.41
C ALA A 31 -19.88 -2.23 10.33
N LEU A 32 -19.31 -2.27 11.53
CA LEU A 32 -19.44 -3.39 12.47
C LEU A 32 -20.17 -3.01 13.75
N ASP A 33 -20.67 -1.78 13.83
CA ASP A 33 -21.36 -1.22 15.00
C ASP A 33 -20.58 -1.41 16.31
N VAL A 34 -19.26 -1.17 16.25
CA VAL A 34 -18.36 -1.29 17.40
C VAL A 34 -17.88 0.07 17.88
N SER A 35 -17.60 0.19 19.17
CA SER A 35 -17.02 1.41 19.73
C SER A 35 -15.70 1.79 19.05
N ALA A 36 -15.42 3.09 18.93
CA ALA A 36 -14.19 3.59 18.32
C ALA A 36 -12.92 3.04 19.00
N ARG A 37 -12.96 2.79 20.32
CA ARG A 37 -11.84 2.19 21.06
C ARG A 37 -11.61 0.73 20.63
N ALA A 38 -12.67 -0.05 20.45
CA ALA A 38 -12.57 -1.42 19.96
C ALA A 38 -12.09 -1.47 18.50
N ALA A 39 -12.60 -0.57 17.65
CA ALA A 39 -12.10 -0.40 16.28
C ALA A 39 -10.61 -0.07 16.25
N LEU A 40 -10.15 0.85 17.11
CA LEU A 40 -8.74 1.23 17.21
C LEU A 40 -7.86 0.03 17.59
N THR A 41 -8.26 -0.79 18.56
CA THR A 41 -7.47 -1.96 18.99
C THR A 41 -7.29 -3.02 17.90
N VAL A 42 -8.20 -3.07 16.92
CA VAL A 42 -8.13 -4.02 15.79
C VAL A 42 -7.44 -3.39 14.58
N VAL A 43 -7.89 -2.20 14.17
CA VAL A 43 -7.44 -1.56 12.93
C VAL A 43 -6.00 -1.06 13.05
N LEU A 44 -5.57 -0.56 14.21
CA LEU A 44 -4.22 -0.04 14.41
C LEU A 44 -3.13 -1.09 14.14
N PRO A 45 -3.13 -2.29 14.77
CA PRO A 45 -2.12 -3.31 14.49
C PRO A 45 -2.21 -3.84 13.06
N VAL A 46 -3.43 -4.00 12.51
CA VAL A 46 -3.62 -4.44 11.11
C VAL A 46 -3.02 -3.43 10.13
N ALA A 47 -3.27 -2.14 10.33
CA ALA A 47 -2.73 -1.07 9.51
C ALA A 47 -1.20 -0.96 9.65
N ALA A 48 -0.66 -1.13 10.87
CA ALA A 48 0.78 -1.13 11.09
C ALA A 48 1.47 -2.27 10.33
N VAL A 49 0.92 -3.48 10.38
CA VAL A 49 1.46 -4.63 9.62
C VAL A 49 1.33 -4.41 8.12
N ALA A 50 0.19 -3.92 7.63
CA ALA A 50 0.00 -3.60 6.22
C ALA A 50 1.01 -2.54 5.73
N PHE A 51 1.28 -1.53 6.54
CA PHE A 51 2.27 -0.48 6.27
C PHE A 51 3.69 -1.04 6.18
N LEU A 52 4.12 -1.78 7.21
CA LEU A 52 5.42 -2.44 7.26
C LEU A 52 5.61 -3.37 6.07
N TRP A 53 4.59 -4.17 5.76
CA TRP A 53 4.60 -5.08 4.63
C TRP A 53 4.66 -4.34 3.30
N SER A 54 3.95 -3.23 3.15
CA SER A 54 3.99 -2.41 1.93
C SER A 54 5.39 -1.88 1.62
N GLY A 55 6.15 -1.48 2.65
CA GLY A 55 7.55 -1.11 2.51
C GLY A 55 8.44 -2.31 2.16
N LEU A 56 8.30 -3.40 2.92
CA LEU A 56 9.10 -4.61 2.75
C LEU A 56 8.87 -5.27 1.39
N HIS A 57 7.62 -5.42 0.97
CA HIS A 57 7.24 -5.96 -0.33
C HIS A 57 7.85 -5.16 -1.49
N ARG A 58 7.89 -3.82 -1.38
CA ARG A 58 8.55 -2.98 -2.39
C ARG A 58 10.04 -3.29 -2.49
N LEU A 59 10.73 -3.37 -1.36
CA LEU A 59 12.15 -3.73 -1.32
C LEU A 59 12.41 -5.13 -1.87
N LEU A 60 11.61 -6.11 -1.46
CA LEU A 60 11.71 -7.49 -1.94
C LEU A 60 11.47 -7.56 -3.45
N PHE A 61 10.41 -6.93 -3.93
CA PHE A 61 10.10 -6.92 -5.36
C PHE A 61 11.22 -6.27 -6.17
N ASP A 62 11.74 -5.13 -5.71
CA ASP A 62 12.80 -4.42 -6.41
C ASP A 62 14.11 -5.25 -6.41
N TRP A 63 14.41 -5.95 -5.32
CA TRP A 63 15.53 -6.89 -5.22
C TRP A 63 15.37 -8.08 -6.17
N PHE A 64 14.21 -8.73 -6.19
CA PHE A 64 13.93 -9.85 -7.10
C PHE A 64 14.00 -9.41 -8.57
N ASP A 65 13.34 -8.30 -8.92
CA ASP A 65 13.34 -7.82 -10.30
C ASP A 65 14.74 -7.40 -10.77
N TRP A 66 15.57 -6.83 -9.88
CA TRP A 66 16.98 -6.57 -10.17
C TRP A 66 17.76 -7.85 -10.47
N HIS A 67 17.58 -8.91 -9.68
CA HIS A 67 18.27 -10.19 -9.91
C HIS A 67 17.81 -10.92 -11.15
N LEU A 68 16.51 -10.84 -11.52
CA LEU A 68 15.99 -11.48 -12.72
C LEU A 68 16.31 -10.72 -14.00
N THR A 69 16.15 -9.40 -14.01
CA THR A 69 16.22 -8.61 -15.25
C THR A 69 17.52 -7.84 -15.41
N ARG A 70 18.22 -7.55 -14.31
CA ARG A 70 19.36 -6.62 -14.24
C ARG A 70 19.10 -5.25 -14.89
N ARG A 71 17.83 -4.85 -14.98
CA ARG A 71 17.45 -3.57 -15.55
C ARG A 71 17.38 -2.52 -14.45
N PRO A 72 17.94 -1.32 -14.66
CA PRO A 72 17.72 -0.21 -13.77
C PRO A 72 16.24 0.21 -13.79
N ASP A 73 15.78 0.81 -12.69
CA ASP A 73 14.39 1.22 -12.47
C ASP A 73 13.80 2.11 -13.58
N THR A 74 14.66 2.82 -14.30
CA THR A 74 14.33 3.72 -15.41
C THR A 74 13.96 2.98 -16.70
N MET A 75 14.39 1.72 -16.86
CA MET A 75 14.13 0.89 -18.04
C MET A 75 13.03 -0.15 -17.81
N ARG A 76 12.34 -0.10 -16.67
CA ARG A 76 11.24 -1.03 -16.37
C ARG A 76 10.04 -0.77 -17.28
N PRO A 77 9.41 -1.82 -17.83
CA PRO A 77 8.16 -1.70 -18.57
C PRO A 77 7.11 -0.95 -17.78
N ALA A 78 6.28 -0.17 -18.48
CA ALA A 78 5.18 0.57 -17.87
C ALA A 78 4.14 -0.36 -17.20
N GLY A 79 4.14 -1.67 -17.44
CA GLY A 79 3.24 -2.62 -16.76
C GLY A 79 3.76 -3.17 -15.43
N THR A 80 5.05 -3.05 -15.12
CA THR A 80 5.67 -3.68 -13.94
C THR A 80 5.11 -3.14 -12.62
N TRP A 81 4.64 -1.88 -12.61
CA TRP A 81 4.01 -1.30 -11.42
C TRP A 81 2.65 -1.95 -11.10
N ILE A 82 1.90 -2.42 -12.11
CA ILE A 82 0.62 -3.12 -11.92
C ILE A 82 0.90 -4.45 -11.22
N VAL A 83 1.86 -5.22 -11.74
CA VAL A 83 2.26 -6.51 -11.17
C VAL A 83 2.70 -6.33 -9.72
N ARG A 84 3.59 -5.36 -9.45
CA ARG A 84 4.06 -5.05 -8.09
C ARG A 84 2.93 -4.60 -7.17
N SER A 85 2.00 -3.79 -7.66
CA SER A 85 0.86 -3.32 -6.87
C SER A 85 -0.08 -4.46 -6.52
N LEU A 86 -0.36 -5.33 -7.50
CA LEU A 86 -1.26 -6.47 -7.32
C LEU A 86 -0.65 -7.53 -6.39
N SER A 87 0.63 -7.85 -6.56
CA SER A 87 1.33 -8.79 -5.67
C SER A 87 1.41 -8.24 -4.24
N GLY A 88 1.63 -6.93 -4.08
CA GLY A 88 1.65 -6.26 -2.79
C GLY A 88 0.27 -6.30 -2.10
N ALA A 89 -0.79 -6.02 -2.86
CA ALA A 89 -2.16 -6.11 -2.35
C ALA A 89 -2.54 -7.54 -1.96
N ALA A 90 -2.24 -8.53 -2.81
CA ALA A 90 -2.55 -9.94 -2.55
C ALA A 90 -1.83 -10.46 -1.30
N THR A 91 -0.54 -10.19 -1.16
CA THR A 91 0.23 -10.63 0.01
C THR A 91 -0.15 -9.87 1.28
N SER A 92 -0.51 -8.58 1.16
CA SER A 92 -1.06 -7.81 2.28
C SER A 92 -2.40 -8.39 2.76
N LEU A 93 -3.27 -8.82 1.85
CA LEU A 93 -4.52 -9.51 2.21
C LEU A 93 -4.24 -10.79 2.98
N MET A 94 -3.27 -11.60 2.56
CA MET A 94 -2.91 -12.84 3.26
C MET A 94 -2.41 -12.59 4.69
N LEU A 95 -1.84 -11.42 4.98
CA LEU A 95 -1.38 -11.05 6.32
C LEU A 95 -2.49 -10.41 7.17
N THR A 96 -3.28 -9.52 6.57
CA THR A 96 -4.31 -8.75 7.29
C THR A 96 -5.58 -9.57 7.56
N PHE A 97 -5.93 -10.49 6.67
CA PHE A 97 -7.08 -11.38 6.82
C PHE A 97 -7.06 -12.22 8.11
N PRO A 98 -6.01 -13.02 8.41
CA PRO A 98 -5.98 -13.79 9.65
C PRO A 98 -5.93 -12.89 10.88
N MET A 99 -5.29 -11.72 10.81
CA MET A 99 -5.30 -10.75 11.91
C MET A 99 -6.70 -10.22 12.21
N LEU A 100 -7.54 -9.98 11.19
CA LEU A 100 -8.91 -9.53 11.39
C LEU A 100 -9.80 -10.61 12.03
N ILE A 101 -9.56 -11.89 11.71
CA ILE A 101 -10.25 -13.01 12.37
C ILE A 101 -9.83 -13.09 13.84
N TRP A 102 -8.53 -13.03 14.12
CA TRP A 102 -7.99 -13.22 15.47
C TRP A 102 -8.21 -12.02 16.39
N LEU A 103 -7.99 -10.80 15.91
CA LEU A 103 -8.10 -9.58 16.70
C LEU A 103 -9.51 -8.99 16.68
N GLY A 104 -10.17 -9.06 15.52
CA GLY A 104 -11.53 -8.51 15.34
C GLY A 104 -12.63 -9.48 15.73
N ALA A 105 -12.30 -10.74 16.04
CA ALA A 105 -13.26 -11.83 16.29
C ALA A 105 -14.32 -11.96 15.18
N GLN A 106 -13.97 -11.55 13.95
CA GLN A 106 -14.91 -11.53 12.84
C GLN A 106 -15.07 -12.92 12.21
N PRO A 107 -16.27 -13.25 11.70
CA PRO A 107 -16.43 -14.42 10.87
C PRO A 107 -15.61 -14.29 9.58
N PRO A 108 -15.14 -15.40 8.98
CA PRO A 108 -14.22 -15.35 7.83
C PRO A 108 -14.73 -14.53 6.65
N ARG A 109 -16.05 -14.51 6.42
CA ARG A 109 -16.66 -13.73 5.34
C ARG A 109 -16.52 -12.22 5.56
N GLU A 110 -16.81 -11.75 6.77
CA GLU A 110 -16.69 -10.32 7.11
C GLU A 110 -15.24 -9.89 7.12
N ALA A 111 -14.35 -10.72 7.69
CA ALA A 111 -12.91 -10.46 7.69
C ALA A 111 -12.35 -10.30 6.27
N MET A 112 -12.80 -11.12 5.31
CA MET A 112 -12.40 -11.00 3.91
C MET A 112 -12.89 -9.69 3.29
N LEU A 113 -14.15 -9.31 3.53
CA LEU A 113 -14.70 -8.05 3.02
C LEU A 113 -13.99 -6.84 3.62
N THR A 114 -13.71 -6.85 4.91
CA THR A 114 -12.95 -5.80 5.59
C THR A 114 -11.52 -5.73 5.09
N ALA A 115 -10.84 -6.87 4.92
CA ALA A 115 -9.50 -6.93 4.36
C ALA A 115 -9.45 -6.34 2.94
N LEU A 116 -10.42 -6.71 2.08
CA LEU A 116 -10.56 -6.17 0.74
C LEU A 116 -10.84 -4.66 0.75
N ALA A 117 -11.71 -4.19 1.64
CA ALA A 117 -12.02 -2.76 1.78
C ALA A 117 -10.78 -1.97 2.21
N LEU A 118 -10.02 -2.47 3.20
CA LEU A 118 -8.78 -1.85 3.67
C LEU A 118 -7.70 -1.83 2.59
N ALA A 119 -7.53 -2.93 1.85
CA ALA A 119 -6.59 -3.01 0.74
C ALA A 119 -6.99 -2.06 -0.41
N GLY A 120 -8.28 -2.00 -0.74
CA GLY A 120 -8.83 -1.09 -1.74
C GLY A 120 -8.64 0.38 -1.35
N LEU A 121 -8.89 0.72 -0.08
CA LEU A 121 -8.67 2.08 0.45
C LEU A 121 -7.20 2.50 0.34
N HIS A 122 -6.27 1.64 0.78
CA HIS A 122 -4.84 1.90 0.64
C HIS A 122 -4.42 2.06 -0.82
N TRP A 123 -4.93 1.21 -1.70
CA TRP A 123 -4.62 1.27 -3.12
C TRP A 123 -5.14 2.57 -3.76
N ALA A 124 -6.38 2.96 -3.44
CA ALA A 124 -7.00 4.19 -3.91
C ALA A 124 -6.23 5.45 -3.46
N LEU A 125 -5.76 5.49 -2.21
CA LEU A 125 -4.95 6.60 -1.69
C LEU A 125 -3.57 6.69 -2.36
N GLY A 126 -2.98 5.55 -2.74
CA GLY A 126 -1.70 5.49 -3.45
C GLY A 126 -1.78 5.80 -4.95
N LEU A 127 -2.96 5.66 -5.56
CA LEU A 127 -3.17 5.76 -7.00
C LEU A 127 -2.80 7.12 -7.61
N PRO A 128 -3.16 8.27 -7.02
CA PRO A 128 -2.79 9.58 -7.55
C PRO A 128 -1.27 9.77 -7.66
N ALA A 129 -0.53 9.30 -6.64
CA ALA A 129 0.93 9.38 -6.64
C ALA A 129 1.55 8.51 -7.74
N GLN A 130 0.94 7.36 -8.06
CA GLN A 130 1.38 6.52 -9.18
C GLN A 130 1.09 7.18 -10.53
N LEU A 131 -0.11 7.70 -10.74
CA LEU A 131 -0.48 8.40 -11.98
C LEU A 131 0.41 9.60 -12.27
N VAL A 132 0.76 10.38 -11.24
CA VAL A 132 1.68 11.52 -11.40
C VAL A 132 3.08 11.02 -11.80
N ARG A 133 3.55 9.89 -11.25
CA ARG A 133 4.84 9.30 -11.64
C ARG A 133 4.83 8.81 -13.08
N GLU A 134 3.76 8.16 -13.52
CA GLU A 134 3.61 7.69 -14.90
C GLU A 134 3.50 8.84 -15.89
N ARG A 135 2.70 9.87 -15.57
CA ARG A 135 2.64 11.09 -16.40
C ARG A 135 4.00 11.75 -16.54
N ARG A 136 4.80 11.81 -15.46
CA ARG A 136 6.17 12.33 -15.53
C ARG A 136 7.11 11.46 -16.35
N ARG A 137 6.96 10.13 -16.32
CA ARG A 137 7.73 9.22 -17.19
C ARG A 137 7.35 9.38 -18.65
N ALA A 138 6.06 9.55 -18.96
CA ALA A 138 5.57 9.76 -20.32
C ALA A 138 5.95 11.15 -20.88
N ALA A 139 5.99 12.17 -20.01
CA ALA A 139 6.39 13.54 -20.38
C ALA A 139 7.91 13.78 -20.37
N ALA A 140 8.70 12.83 -19.85
CA ALA A 140 10.15 12.89 -20.01
C ALA A 140 10.45 12.65 -21.50
N PRO A 141 11.05 13.61 -22.23
CA PRO A 141 11.39 13.39 -23.62
C PRO A 141 12.26 12.14 -23.71
N GLY A 142 11.89 11.24 -24.61
CA GLY A 142 12.63 10.01 -24.82
C GLY A 142 14.09 10.31 -25.12
N THR A 143 14.96 10.14 -24.13
CA THR A 143 16.36 9.80 -24.35
C THR A 143 16.42 8.35 -24.81
N LEU A 144 15.79 8.11 -25.96
CA LEU A 144 15.97 6.97 -26.85
C LEU A 144 16.21 7.58 -28.22
N MET A 145 17.41 8.10 -28.44
CA MET A 145 18.09 8.07 -29.74
C MET A 145 19.57 8.40 -29.52
N CYS A 146 20.39 7.47 -30.03
CA CYS A 146 21.86 7.39 -30.03
C CYS A 146 22.51 6.82 -28.77
#